data_AF-A0A1B9VHN2-F1
#
_entry.id   AF-A0A1B9VHN2-F1
#
_cell.length_a   1.000
_cell.length_b   1.000
_cell.length_c   1.000
_cell.angle_alpha   90.00
_cell.angle_beta   90.00
_cell.angle_gamma   90.00
#
_symmetry.space_group_name_H-M   'P 1'
#
loop_
_entity.id
_entity.type
_entity.pdbx_description
1 polymer ?
#
loop_
_entity_poly.entity_id
_entity_poly.type
_entity_poly.pdbx_seq_one_letter_code
_entity_poly.pdbx_strand_id
1 'polypeptide(L)'
;MSFIPNNLLSLHTQEEVLREKALITLNQSKNCHLHLTVIEAAMDLADVYRQFEIECEDVRIVQVLGIRTFNAFGASLKLSFSGYQQNAALVMRDVLETIFLLSYFSTNKHDIALWRNADKKTRLGKFGPAKIRKALDKRDGFTSGKRDEAYDLFCELAGHPNVRMADMLRPTPDSKIALGPFLEPSSLEAVLAEMGKLAVQVGENLSIFISDVCSSPHKSQIHFNSVKTDWIKHFFG
;
A
#
# COMPACT_ATOMS: atom_id res chain seq x y z
N MET A 1 8.52 25.33 29.45
CA MET A 1 7.14 24.81 29.31
C MET A 1 6.95 24.38 27.88
N SER A 2 6.42 23.17 27.64
CA SER A 2 6.07 22.74 26.27
C SER A 2 4.94 23.62 25.75
N PHE A 3 5.05 24.08 24.50
CA PHE A 3 3.95 24.80 23.82
C PHE A 3 2.79 23.86 23.45
N ILE A 4 3.00 22.54 23.52
CA ILE A 4 2.01 21.54 23.15
C ILE A 4 1.02 21.29 24.32
N PRO A 5 -0.30 21.34 24.08
CA PRO A 5 -1.31 20.99 25.09
C PRO A 5 -1.12 19.59 25.69
N ASN A 6 -1.31 19.46 27.01
CA ASN A 6 -1.09 18.21 27.75
C ASN A 6 -1.86 17.00 27.18
N ASN A 7 -3.08 17.20 26.67
CA ASN A 7 -3.85 16.10 26.08
C ASN A 7 -3.22 15.55 24.79
N LEU A 8 -2.58 16.41 23.98
CA LEU A 8 -1.88 15.97 22.78
C LEU A 8 -0.58 15.23 23.14
N LEU A 9 0.11 15.67 24.20
CA LEU A 9 1.25 14.94 24.75
C LEU A 9 0.82 13.55 25.26
N SER A 10 -0.28 13.48 26.01
CA SER A 10 -0.83 12.22 26.52
C SER A 10 -1.25 11.27 25.39
N LEU A 11 -1.86 11.80 24.32
CA LEU A 11 -2.21 11.01 23.14
C LEU A 11 -0.96 10.42 22.49
N HIS A 12 0.07 11.23 22.27
CA HIS A 12 1.32 10.75 21.68
C HIS A 12 2.04 9.73 22.57
N THR A 13 2.05 9.93 23.89
CA THR A 13 2.57 8.92 24.83
C THR A 13 1.83 7.59 24.70
N GLN A 14 0.50 7.62 24.53
CA GLN A 14 -0.27 6.40 24.32
C GLN A 14 0.07 5.72 22.99
N GLU A 15 0.30 6.48 21.92
CA GLU A 15 0.75 5.94 20.62
C GLU A 15 2.07 5.18 20.75
N GLU A 16 3.04 5.73 21.50
CA GLU A 16 4.34 5.06 21.73
C GLU A 16 4.19 3.79 22.58
N VAL A 17 3.33 3.80 23.60
CA VAL A 17 3.00 2.59 24.38
C VAL A 17 2.38 1.50 23.48
N LEU A 18 1.50 1.89 22.57
CA LEU A 18 0.90 0.94 21.62
C LEU A 18 1.92 0.43 20.60
N ARG A 19 2.86 1.28 20.16
CA ARG A 19 3.97 0.90 19.29
C ARG A 19 4.83 -0.18 19.93
N GLU A 20 5.20 -0.04 21.20
CA GLU A 20 5.97 -1.07 21.92
C GLU A 20 5.21 -2.40 21.96
N LYS A 21 3.90 -2.37 22.25
CA LYS A 21 3.04 -3.56 22.23
C LYS A 21 2.92 -4.19 20.84
N ALA A 22 2.83 -3.37 19.80
CA ALA A 22 2.81 -3.82 18.42
C ALA A 22 4.11 -4.57 18.10
N LEU A 23 5.28 -4.00 18.43
CA LEU A 23 6.57 -4.67 18.21
C LEU A 23 6.69 -6.02 18.92
N ILE A 24 6.20 -6.12 20.17
CA ILE A 24 6.14 -7.39 20.90
C ILE A 24 5.25 -8.40 20.17
N THR A 25 4.07 -7.98 19.72
CA THR A 25 3.12 -8.81 18.96
C THR A 25 3.74 -9.31 17.65
N LEU A 26 4.44 -8.44 16.94
CA LEU A 26 5.09 -8.77 15.66
C LEU A 26 6.20 -9.79 15.85
N ASN A 27 7.04 -9.61 16.88
CA ASN A 27 8.12 -10.54 17.21
C ASN A 27 7.64 -11.97 17.51
N GLN A 28 6.37 -12.15 17.86
CA GLN A 28 5.77 -13.45 18.16
C GLN A 28 5.08 -14.11 16.96
N SER A 29 4.85 -13.37 15.86
CA SER A 29 4.09 -13.87 14.71
C SER A 29 4.97 -14.04 13.47
N LYS A 30 5.18 -15.30 13.05
CA LYS A 30 5.87 -15.62 11.79
C LYS A 30 5.17 -14.99 10.58
N ASN A 31 3.84 -14.95 10.57
CA ASN A 31 3.07 -14.36 9.48
C ASN A 31 3.37 -12.86 9.36
N CYS A 32 3.34 -12.13 10.49
CA CYS A 32 3.66 -10.72 10.51
C CYS A 32 5.06 -10.43 9.98
N HIS A 33 6.06 -11.26 10.34
CA HIS A 33 7.40 -11.13 9.77
C HIS A 33 7.40 -11.28 8.25
N LEU A 34 6.73 -12.29 7.70
CA LEU A 34 6.65 -12.48 6.25
C LEU A 34 6.00 -11.28 5.55
N HIS A 35 4.91 -10.73 6.10
CA HIS A 35 4.28 -9.52 5.58
C HIS A 35 5.24 -8.32 5.62
N LEU A 36 5.93 -8.09 6.73
CA LEU A 36 6.89 -6.98 6.86
C LEU A 36 8.07 -7.11 5.90
N THR A 37 8.62 -8.31 5.74
CA THR A 37 9.74 -8.55 4.83
C THR A 37 9.36 -8.25 3.38
N VAL A 38 8.16 -8.66 2.93
CA VAL A 38 7.74 -8.37 1.54
C VAL A 38 7.39 -6.89 1.35
N ILE A 39 6.87 -6.21 2.37
CA ILE A 39 6.64 -4.76 2.36
C ILE A 39 7.95 -4.01 2.22
N GLU A 40 8.94 -4.33 3.05
CA GLU A 40 10.26 -3.70 3.01
C GLU A 40 10.97 -3.95 1.68
N ALA A 41 10.94 -5.17 1.15
CA ALA A 41 11.53 -5.48 -0.15
C ALA A 41 10.87 -4.69 -1.30
N ALA A 42 9.55 -4.45 -1.26
CA ALA A 42 8.88 -3.60 -2.24
C ALA A 42 9.25 -2.12 -2.09
N MET A 43 9.45 -1.65 -0.85
CA MET A 43 9.95 -0.31 -0.56
C MET A 43 11.39 -0.12 -1.08
N ASP A 44 12.26 -1.11 -0.92
CA ASP A 44 13.62 -1.10 -1.49
C ASP A 44 13.60 -0.97 -3.02
N LEU A 45 12.68 -1.64 -3.72
CA LEU A 45 12.51 -1.46 -5.17
C LEU A 45 12.12 -0.03 -5.55
N ALA A 46 11.23 0.61 -4.79
CA ALA A 46 10.88 2.01 -5.02
C ALA A 46 12.09 2.93 -4.79
N ASP A 47 12.87 2.64 -3.75
CA ASP A 47 14.09 3.39 -3.40
C ASP A 47 15.19 3.24 -4.46
N VAL A 48 15.40 2.03 -4.97
CA VAL A 48 16.33 1.77 -6.07
C VAL A 48 15.87 2.46 -7.34
N TYR A 49 14.58 2.32 -7.69
CA TYR A 49 14.09 2.87 -8.96
C TYR A 49 14.22 4.40 -9.03
N ARG A 50 13.99 5.11 -7.91
CA ARG A 50 14.17 6.57 -7.86
C ARG A 50 15.62 7.04 -8.00
N GLN A 51 16.61 6.16 -7.84
CA GLN A 51 18.03 6.51 -7.92
C GLN A 51 18.57 6.49 -9.35
N PHE A 52 17.86 5.90 -10.32
CA PHE A 52 18.29 5.93 -11.71
C PHE A 52 18.18 7.35 -12.28
N GLU A 53 19.31 7.92 -12.66
CA GLU A 53 19.39 9.23 -13.31
C GLU A 53 19.10 9.09 -14.80
N ILE A 54 17.82 9.24 -15.17
CA ILE A 54 17.35 9.06 -16.55
C ILE A 54 16.69 10.35 -17.04
N GLU A 55 17.18 10.83 -18.20
CA GLU A 55 16.65 12.01 -18.89
C GLU A 55 15.37 11.69 -19.69
N CYS A 56 14.38 11.11 -19.02
CA CYS A 56 13.06 10.84 -19.59
C CYS A 56 11.98 11.19 -18.58
N GLU A 57 11.12 12.16 -18.92
CA GLU A 57 10.03 12.60 -18.04
C GLU A 57 9.04 11.48 -17.72
N ASP A 58 8.84 10.56 -18.66
CA ASP A 58 7.94 9.44 -18.46
C ASP A 58 8.53 8.40 -17.49
N VAL A 59 9.85 8.28 -17.41
CA VAL A 59 10.52 7.49 -16.36
C VAL A 59 10.41 8.20 -15.01
N ARG A 60 10.70 9.52 -14.98
CA ARG A 60 10.60 10.33 -13.76
C ARG A 60 9.22 10.27 -13.12
N ILE A 61 8.16 10.30 -13.92
CA ILE A 61 6.81 10.25 -13.37
C ILE A 61 6.47 8.87 -12.78
N VAL A 62 7.00 7.78 -13.34
CA VAL A 62 6.87 6.45 -12.73
C VAL A 62 7.70 6.36 -11.44
N GLN A 63 8.89 6.98 -11.39
CA GLN A 63 9.67 7.09 -10.15
C GLN A 63 8.88 7.82 -9.06
N VAL A 64 8.16 8.89 -9.40
CA VAL A 64 7.26 9.59 -8.47
C VAL A 64 6.14 8.69 -7.97
N LEU A 65 5.55 7.85 -8.82
CA LEU A 65 4.56 6.85 -8.38
C LEU A 65 5.19 5.81 -7.45
N GLY A 66 6.42 5.37 -7.71
CA GLY A 66 7.21 4.54 -6.80
C GLY A 66 7.42 5.20 -5.42
N ILE A 67 7.90 6.44 -5.40
CA ILE A 67 8.08 7.25 -4.17
C ILE A 67 6.76 7.39 -3.40
N ARG A 68 5.65 7.60 -4.12
CA ARG A 68 4.31 7.66 -3.50
C ARG A 68 3.99 6.36 -2.75
N THR A 69 4.25 5.19 -3.36
CA THR A 69 4.02 3.90 -2.68
C THR A 69 4.94 3.70 -1.48
N PHE A 70 6.22 4.08 -1.57
CA PHE A 70 7.16 4.04 -0.43
C PHE A 70 6.64 4.84 0.76
N ASN A 71 6.27 6.10 0.52
CA ASN A 71 5.77 7.00 1.56
C ASN A 71 4.45 6.50 2.16
N ALA A 72 3.58 5.95 1.32
CA ALA A 72 2.31 5.38 1.76
C ALA A 72 2.51 4.13 2.64
N PHE A 73 3.42 3.22 2.29
CA PHE A 73 3.75 2.09 3.17
C PHE A 73 4.35 2.55 4.49
N GLY A 74 5.32 3.48 4.47
CA GLY A 74 5.90 4.04 5.70
C GLY A 74 4.86 4.69 6.62
N ALA A 75 3.95 5.49 6.05
CA ALA A 75 2.86 6.11 6.80
C ALA A 75 1.87 5.07 7.36
N SER A 76 1.48 4.09 6.55
CA SER A 76 0.54 3.03 6.93
C SER A 76 1.11 2.14 8.05
N LEU A 77 2.40 1.78 7.98
CA LEU A 77 3.10 1.05 9.05
C LEU A 77 3.15 1.87 10.35
N LYS A 78 3.50 3.17 10.26
CA LYS A 78 3.50 4.06 11.43
C LYS A 78 2.12 4.10 12.09
N LEU A 79 1.06 4.32 11.31
CA LEU A 79 -0.31 4.37 11.81
C LEU A 79 -0.74 3.03 12.42
N SER A 80 -0.43 1.91 11.77
CA SER A 80 -0.76 0.57 12.26
C SER A 80 -0.10 0.26 13.60
N PHE A 81 1.19 0.57 13.74
CA PHE A 81 1.91 0.35 15.00
C PHE A 81 1.44 1.29 16.11
N SER A 82 0.95 2.47 15.74
CA SER A 82 0.40 3.44 16.69
C SER A 82 -1.06 3.16 17.07
N GLY A 83 -1.69 2.12 16.52
CA GLY A 83 -3.08 1.74 16.83
C GLY A 83 -4.16 2.46 16.01
N TYR A 84 -3.84 2.97 14.83
CA TYR A 84 -4.78 3.60 13.89
C TYR A 84 -4.99 2.73 12.65
N GLN A 85 -5.52 1.52 12.83
CA GLN A 85 -5.71 0.50 11.79
C GLN A 85 -6.63 1.00 10.66
N GLN A 86 -7.71 1.71 11.00
CA GLN A 86 -8.59 2.31 9.99
C GLN A 86 -7.84 3.33 9.12
N ASN A 87 -7.07 4.23 9.73
CA ASN A 87 -6.33 5.25 8.98
C ASN A 87 -5.18 4.64 8.16
N ALA A 88 -4.56 3.57 8.65
CA ALA A 88 -3.60 2.80 7.86
C ALA A 88 -4.27 2.20 6.61
N ALA A 89 -5.46 1.61 6.76
CA ALA A 89 -6.24 1.08 5.64
C ALA A 89 -6.71 2.16 4.66
N LEU A 90 -6.99 3.38 5.13
CA LEU A 90 -7.28 4.51 4.27
C LEU A 90 -6.09 4.85 3.35
N VAL A 91 -4.87 4.80 3.88
CA VAL A 91 -3.64 5.01 3.09
C VAL A 91 -3.43 3.86 2.09
N MET A 92 -3.74 2.61 2.47
CA MET A 92 -3.66 1.46 1.57
C MET A 92 -4.55 1.58 0.32
N ARG A 93 -5.70 2.25 0.42
CA ARG A 93 -6.54 2.54 -0.75
C ARG A 93 -5.79 3.30 -1.84
N ASP A 94 -5.00 4.31 -1.45
CA ASP A 94 -4.19 5.10 -2.38
C ASP A 94 -3.08 4.26 -3.02
N VAL A 95 -2.49 3.33 -2.26
CA VAL A 95 -1.52 2.36 -2.78
C VAL A 95 -2.19 1.47 -3.84
N LEU A 96 -3.39 0.96 -3.58
CA LEU A 96 -4.13 0.12 -4.52
C LEU A 96 -4.43 0.84 -5.84
N GLU A 97 -4.89 2.09 -5.78
CA GLU A 97 -5.10 2.88 -7.00
C GLU A 97 -3.80 3.15 -7.75
N THR A 98 -2.69 3.38 -7.03
CA THR A 98 -1.36 3.56 -7.62
C THR A 98 -0.86 2.28 -8.29
N ILE A 99 -1.08 1.10 -7.68
CA ILE A 99 -0.79 -0.22 -8.28
C ILE A 99 -1.51 -0.36 -9.61
N PHE A 100 -2.81 -0.05 -9.67
CA PHE A 100 -3.56 -0.17 -10.90
C PHE A 100 -3.03 0.76 -11.99
N LEU A 101 -2.66 1.99 -11.64
CA LEU A 101 -2.07 2.92 -12.61
C LEU A 101 -0.70 2.44 -13.10
N LEU A 102 0.18 1.97 -12.21
CA LEU A 102 1.47 1.38 -12.55
C LEU A 102 1.31 0.16 -13.46
N SER A 103 0.37 -0.74 -13.14
CA SER A 103 0.07 -1.91 -13.95
C SER A 103 -0.48 -1.55 -15.32
N TYR A 104 -1.28 -0.49 -15.41
CA TYR A 104 -1.75 -0.01 -16.71
C TYR A 104 -0.58 0.50 -17.56
N PHE A 105 0.30 1.32 -16.98
CA PHE A 105 1.45 1.86 -17.68
C PHE A 105 2.51 0.82 -18.02
N SER A 106 2.61 -0.28 -17.26
CA SER A 106 3.57 -1.34 -17.56
C SER A 106 3.33 -2.01 -18.92
N THR A 107 2.10 -1.97 -19.42
CA THR A 107 1.74 -2.45 -20.77
C THR A 107 1.42 -1.34 -21.77
N ASN A 108 1.17 -0.11 -21.30
CA ASN A 108 0.77 1.04 -22.11
C ASN A 108 1.72 2.22 -21.92
N LYS A 109 3.00 2.05 -22.27
CA LYS A 109 4.06 3.04 -21.98
C LYS A 109 3.81 4.41 -22.62
N HIS A 110 3.29 4.43 -23.86
CA HIS A 110 2.94 5.70 -24.54
C HIS A 110 1.85 6.51 -23.82
N ASP A 111 1.00 5.86 -23.02
CA ASP A 111 -0.04 6.55 -22.28
C ASP A 111 0.50 7.32 -21.06
N ILE A 112 1.76 7.11 -20.67
CA ILE A 112 2.42 7.87 -19.60
C ILE A 112 2.55 9.34 -19.99
N ALA A 113 3.09 9.61 -21.20
CA ALA A 113 3.17 10.96 -21.75
C ALA A 113 1.78 11.61 -21.85
N LEU A 114 0.76 10.85 -22.28
CA LEU A 114 -0.60 11.37 -22.38
C LEU A 114 -1.19 11.71 -21.01
N TRP A 115 -0.98 10.86 -20.00
CA TRP A 115 -1.45 11.11 -18.64
C TRP A 115 -0.76 12.32 -18.00
N ARG A 116 0.56 12.42 -18.16
CA ARG A 116 1.38 13.50 -17.61
C ARG A 116 0.97 14.88 -18.14
N ASN A 117 0.58 14.95 -19.41
CA ASN A 117 0.20 16.20 -20.08
C ASN A 117 -1.33 16.42 -20.14
N ALA A 118 -2.14 15.51 -19.58
CA ALA A 118 -3.60 15.62 -19.65
C ALA A 118 -4.14 16.73 -18.74
N ASP A 119 -5.13 17.48 -19.24
CA ASP A 119 -5.97 18.32 -18.41
C ASP A 119 -6.83 17.47 -17.44
N LYS A 120 -7.45 18.11 -16.45
CA LYS A 120 -8.25 17.38 -15.45
C LYS A 120 -9.37 16.54 -16.09
N LYS A 121 -10.02 17.07 -17.14
CA LYS A 121 -11.14 16.39 -17.81
C LYS A 121 -10.66 15.13 -18.52
N THR A 122 -9.60 15.23 -19.31
CA THR A 122 -8.98 14.12 -20.04
C THR A 122 -8.41 13.10 -19.07
N ARG A 123 -7.73 13.56 -18.02
CA ARG A 123 -7.17 12.70 -16.98
C ARG A 123 -8.24 11.84 -16.32
N LEU A 124 -9.36 12.44 -15.89
CA LEU A 124 -10.46 11.68 -15.27
C LEU A 124 -11.22 10.81 -16.28
N GLY A 125 -11.40 11.30 -17.51
CA GLY A 125 -12.13 10.59 -18.56
C GLY A 125 -11.42 9.33 -19.06
N LYS A 126 -10.09 9.36 -19.18
CA LYS A 126 -9.26 8.26 -19.70
C LYS A 126 -8.58 7.47 -18.58
N PHE A 127 -8.10 8.14 -17.55
CA PHE A 127 -7.25 7.56 -16.50
C PHE A 127 -7.85 7.65 -15.10
N GLY A 128 -9.17 7.87 -14.98
CA GLY A 128 -9.87 7.79 -13.71
C GLY A 128 -9.82 6.36 -13.13
N PRO A 129 -9.87 6.18 -11.80
CA PRO A 129 -9.67 4.86 -11.17
C PRO A 129 -10.55 3.75 -11.74
N ALA A 130 -11.86 4.01 -11.91
CA ALA A 130 -12.78 3.04 -12.51
C ALA A 130 -12.47 2.73 -13.98
N LYS A 131 -11.92 3.69 -14.73
CA LYS A 131 -11.50 3.47 -16.13
C LYS A 131 -10.28 2.57 -16.20
N ILE A 132 -9.29 2.82 -15.35
CA ILE A 132 -8.08 2.00 -15.24
C ILE A 132 -8.45 0.56 -14.84
N ARG A 133 -9.26 0.37 -13.78
CA ARG A 133 -9.68 -0.98 -13.36
C ARG A 133 -10.39 -1.75 -14.47
N LYS A 134 -11.35 -1.12 -15.16
CA LYS A 134 -12.02 -1.73 -16.33
C LYS A 134 -11.06 -2.07 -17.46
N ALA A 135 -10.06 -1.23 -17.72
CA ALA A 135 -9.05 -1.51 -18.73
C ALA A 135 -8.16 -2.71 -18.34
N LEU A 136 -7.76 -2.81 -17.07
CA LEU A 136 -7.00 -3.95 -16.55
C LEU A 136 -7.80 -5.24 -16.53
N ASP A 137 -9.07 -5.21 -16.12
CA ASP A 137 -9.96 -6.38 -16.12
C ASP A 137 -10.13 -6.90 -17.55
N LYS A 138 -10.35 -5.99 -18.51
CA LYS A 138 -10.38 -6.35 -19.93
C LYS A 138 -9.05 -6.94 -20.42
N ARG A 139 -7.91 -6.35 -20.04
CA ARG A 139 -6.57 -6.82 -20.42
C ARG A 139 -6.33 -8.26 -19.95
N ASP A 140 -6.72 -8.55 -18.71
CA ASP A 140 -6.42 -9.82 -18.05
C ASP A 140 -7.54 -10.87 -18.20
N GLY A 141 -8.61 -10.54 -18.95
CA GLY A 141 -9.74 -11.43 -19.19
C GLY A 141 -10.62 -11.67 -17.95
N PHE A 142 -10.54 -10.80 -16.94
CA PHE A 142 -11.33 -10.92 -15.72
C PHE A 142 -12.72 -10.34 -15.89
N THR A 143 -13.74 -11.14 -15.55
CA THR A 143 -15.16 -10.75 -15.61
C THR A 143 -15.82 -10.66 -14.24
N SER A 144 -15.12 -11.07 -13.19
CA SER A 144 -15.65 -11.19 -11.82
C SER A 144 -15.63 -9.88 -11.02
N GLY A 145 -15.00 -8.81 -11.51
CA GLY A 145 -14.98 -7.52 -10.81
C GLY A 145 -14.11 -7.47 -9.55
N LYS A 146 -13.22 -8.45 -9.33
CA LYS A 146 -12.35 -8.53 -8.13
C LYS A 146 -11.53 -7.26 -7.82
N ARG A 147 -11.18 -6.47 -8.85
CA ARG A 147 -10.49 -5.18 -8.65
C ARG A 147 -11.39 -4.11 -8.05
N ASP A 148 -12.65 -4.08 -8.48
CA ASP A 148 -13.66 -3.21 -7.88
C ASP A 148 -13.98 -3.68 -6.46
N GLU A 149 -14.13 -4.98 -6.22
CA GLU A 149 -14.33 -5.53 -4.86
C GLU A 149 -13.20 -5.16 -3.90
N ALA A 150 -11.94 -5.29 -4.34
CA ALA A 150 -10.79 -4.90 -3.53
C ALA A 150 -10.77 -3.40 -3.22
N TYR A 151 -11.17 -2.56 -4.19
CA TYR A 151 -11.30 -1.12 -3.98
C TYR A 151 -12.43 -0.77 -3.01
N ASP A 152 -13.59 -1.40 -3.18
CA ASP A 152 -14.78 -1.17 -2.37
C ASP A 152 -14.56 -1.61 -0.92
N LEU A 153 -13.79 -2.69 -0.69
CA LEU A 153 -13.39 -3.11 0.65
C LEU A 153 -12.71 -1.98 1.44
N PHE A 154 -11.69 -1.34 0.88
CA PHE A 154 -11.01 -0.22 1.53
C PHE A 154 -11.91 1.01 1.66
N CYS A 155 -12.77 1.26 0.66
CA CYS A 155 -13.71 2.38 0.72
C CYS A 155 -14.73 2.20 1.83
N GLU A 156 -15.31 1.01 1.99
CA GLU A 156 -16.35 0.76 2.97
C GLU A 156 -15.79 0.67 4.40
N LEU A 157 -14.62 0.06 4.58
CA LEU A 157 -14.02 -0.12 5.91
C LEU A 157 -13.29 1.14 6.42
N ALA A 158 -12.69 1.93 5.53
CA ALA A 158 -11.77 3.00 5.93
C ALA A 158 -12.03 4.38 5.28
N GLY A 159 -12.72 4.43 4.14
CA GLY A 159 -12.83 5.66 3.34
C GLY A 159 -14.14 6.43 3.48
N HIS A 160 -15.27 5.72 3.53
CA HIS A 160 -16.60 6.32 3.46
C HIS A 160 -17.27 6.33 4.84
N PRO A 161 -17.97 7.42 5.21
CA PRO A 161 -18.76 7.46 6.43
C PRO A 161 -20.01 6.58 6.27
N ASN A 162 -19.87 5.29 6.54
CA ASN A 162 -20.93 4.30 6.46
C ASN A 162 -20.88 3.35 7.67
N VAL A 163 -21.91 2.53 7.88
CA VAL A 163 -22.00 1.68 9.09
C VAL A 163 -20.86 0.68 9.22
N ARG A 164 -20.34 0.13 8.11
CA ARG A 164 -19.23 -0.84 8.11
C ARG A 164 -17.92 -0.25 8.60
N MET A 165 -17.76 1.09 8.56
CA MET A 165 -16.57 1.74 9.12
C MET A 165 -16.40 1.45 10.62
N ALA A 166 -17.52 1.20 11.33
CA ALA A 166 -17.50 0.90 12.75
C ALA A 166 -16.76 -0.41 13.06
N ASP A 167 -16.69 -1.34 12.12
CA ASP A 167 -16.00 -2.62 12.28
C ASP A 167 -14.50 -2.41 12.51
N MET A 168 -13.90 -1.41 11.85
CA MET A 168 -12.49 -1.05 11.99
C MET A 168 -12.19 -0.20 13.24
N LEU A 169 -13.23 0.27 13.94
CA LEU A 169 -13.10 1.09 15.15
C LEU A 169 -13.43 0.32 16.42
N ARG A 170 -13.81 -0.95 16.32
CA ARG A 170 -14.04 -1.83 17.47
C ARG A 170 -12.83 -2.74 17.67
N PRO A 171 -12.25 -2.79 18.88
CA PRO A 171 -11.22 -3.78 19.21
C PRO A 171 -11.65 -5.22 18.96
N THR A 172 -12.92 -5.56 19.22
CA THR A 172 -13.49 -6.89 18.98
C THR A 172 -14.95 -6.74 18.53
N PRO A 173 -15.56 -7.74 17.86
CA PRO A 173 -16.92 -7.60 17.32
C PRO A 173 -17.97 -7.11 18.34
N ASP A 174 -17.86 -7.55 19.58
CA ASP A 174 -18.80 -7.22 20.66
C ASP A 174 -18.39 -5.99 21.49
N SER A 175 -17.22 -5.38 21.23
CA SER A 175 -16.74 -4.24 22.00
C SER A 175 -17.36 -2.91 21.55
N LYS A 176 -17.34 -1.90 22.42
CA LYS A 176 -17.70 -0.53 22.04
C LYS A 176 -16.67 0.03 21.06
N ILE A 177 -17.12 0.97 20.21
CA ILE A 177 -16.25 1.76 19.36
C ILE A 177 -15.21 2.48 20.24
N ALA A 178 -13.94 2.31 19.89
CA ALA A 178 -12.84 2.98 20.56
C ALA A 178 -12.70 4.43 20.05
N LEU A 179 -12.43 5.33 20.99
CA LEU A 179 -12.01 6.70 20.68
C LEU A 179 -10.48 6.76 20.75
N GLY A 180 -9.86 7.20 19.66
CA GLY A 180 -8.40 7.26 19.57
C GLY A 180 -7.77 5.89 19.27
N PRO A 181 -6.44 5.78 19.42
CA PRO A 181 -5.73 4.58 19.00
C PRO A 181 -5.96 3.41 19.94
N PHE A 182 -6.02 2.21 19.36
CA PHE A 182 -6.07 0.95 20.10
C PHE A 182 -5.29 -0.13 19.36
N LEU A 183 -4.86 -1.17 20.08
CA LEU A 183 -4.16 -2.28 19.48
C LEU A 183 -4.88 -3.58 19.80
N GLU A 184 -5.45 -4.18 18.77
CA GLU A 184 -5.89 -5.56 18.76
C GLU A 184 -4.93 -6.36 17.84
N PRO A 185 -4.27 -7.43 18.32
CA PRO A 185 -3.32 -8.21 17.54
C PRO A 185 -3.88 -8.72 16.20
N SER A 186 -5.12 -9.20 16.20
CA SER A 186 -5.78 -9.71 14.99
C SER A 186 -6.01 -8.62 13.95
N SER A 187 -6.40 -7.42 14.37
CA SER A 187 -6.55 -6.26 13.48
C SER A 187 -5.22 -5.79 12.91
N LEU A 188 -4.15 -5.81 13.73
CA LEU A 188 -2.79 -5.49 13.26
C LEU A 188 -2.33 -6.49 12.18
N GLU A 189 -2.49 -7.79 12.43
CA GLU A 189 -2.11 -8.83 11.47
C GLU A 189 -2.91 -8.72 10.17
N ALA A 190 -4.23 -8.49 10.25
CA ALA A 190 -5.08 -8.32 9.07
C ALA A 190 -4.65 -7.13 8.20
N VAL A 191 -4.35 -5.99 8.84
CA VAL A 191 -3.87 -4.79 8.13
C VAL A 191 -2.50 -5.04 7.48
N LEU A 192 -1.59 -5.74 8.15
CA LEU A 192 -0.29 -6.13 7.56
C LEU A 192 -0.45 -7.14 6.44
N ALA A 193 -1.42 -8.06 6.54
CA ALA A 193 -1.70 -9.02 5.48
C ALA A 193 -2.16 -8.33 4.19
N GLU A 194 -3.07 -7.35 4.30
CA GLU A 194 -3.47 -6.53 3.17
C GLU A 194 -2.32 -5.67 2.63
N MET A 195 -1.52 -5.04 3.50
CA MET A 195 -0.31 -4.32 3.06
C MET A 195 0.65 -5.24 2.30
N GLY A 196 0.86 -6.47 2.76
CA GLY A 196 1.71 -7.46 2.10
C GLY A 196 1.24 -7.81 0.69
N LYS A 197 -0.07 -8.02 0.50
CA LYS A 197 -0.68 -8.24 -0.83
C LYS A 197 -0.46 -7.06 -1.77
N LEU A 198 -0.58 -5.84 -1.26
CA LEU A 198 -0.32 -4.62 -2.04
C LEU A 198 1.17 -4.48 -2.35
N ALA A 199 2.05 -4.76 -1.39
CA ALA A 199 3.50 -4.72 -1.57
C ALA A 199 3.98 -5.67 -2.65
N VAL A 200 3.46 -6.90 -2.69
CA VAL A 200 3.73 -7.85 -3.78
C VAL A 200 3.38 -7.22 -5.14
N GLN A 201 2.19 -6.64 -5.27
CA GLN A 201 1.77 -6.01 -6.52
C GLN A 201 2.60 -4.77 -6.88
N VAL A 202 2.96 -3.93 -5.90
CA VAL A 202 3.86 -2.79 -6.14
C VAL A 202 5.21 -3.28 -6.65
N GLY A 203 5.83 -4.22 -5.95
CA GLY A 203 7.15 -4.73 -6.29
C GLY A 203 7.20 -5.43 -7.65
N GLU A 204 6.14 -6.15 -8.04
CA GLU A 204 6.03 -6.71 -9.39
C GLU A 204 5.99 -5.63 -10.48
N ASN A 205 5.19 -4.58 -10.28
CA ASN A 205 5.10 -3.50 -11.26
C ASN A 205 6.42 -2.71 -11.34
N LEU A 206 7.01 -2.35 -10.21
CA LEU A 206 8.30 -1.64 -10.19
C LEU A 206 9.42 -2.50 -10.78
N SER A 207 9.41 -3.81 -10.56
CA SER A 207 10.36 -4.72 -11.20
C SER A 207 10.30 -4.65 -12.73
N ILE A 208 9.12 -4.51 -13.33
CA ILE A 208 9.01 -4.33 -14.79
C ILE A 208 9.70 -3.04 -15.22
N PHE A 209 9.43 -1.92 -14.54
CA PHE A 209 10.00 -0.62 -14.89
C PHE A 209 11.52 -0.53 -14.63
N ILE A 210 12.04 -1.25 -13.62
CA ILE A 210 13.49 -1.36 -13.41
C ILE A 210 14.13 -2.14 -14.57
N SER A 211 13.50 -3.24 -15.03
CA SER A 211 14.01 -4.00 -16.17
C SER A 211 14.01 -3.22 -17.48
N ASP A 212 13.14 -2.21 -17.63
CA ASP A 212 13.15 -1.32 -18.81
C ASP A 212 14.39 -0.42 -18.84
N VAL A 213 15.04 -0.19 -17.70
CA VAL A 213 16.17 0.75 -17.57
C VAL A 213 17.49 0.08 -17.17
N CYS A 214 17.45 -1.20 -16.80
CA CYS A 214 18.61 -2.01 -16.48
C CYS A 214 18.81 -3.13 -17.51
N SER A 215 20.05 -3.31 -17.96
CA SER A 215 20.41 -4.39 -18.90
C SER A 215 20.46 -5.78 -18.27
N SER A 216 20.48 -5.86 -16.93
CA SER A 216 20.44 -7.10 -16.16
C SER A 216 19.60 -6.93 -14.89
N PRO A 217 19.05 -8.03 -14.31
CA PRO A 217 18.27 -7.94 -13.08
C PRO A 217 19.07 -7.30 -11.94
N HIS A 218 18.53 -6.24 -11.34
CA HIS A 218 19.12 -5.59 -10.17
C HIS A 218 19.03 -6.52 -8.94
N LYS A 219 20.03 -6.44 -8.05
CA LYS A 219 20.08 -7.26 -6.82
C LYS A 219 18.78 -7.21 -6.00
N SER A 220 18.14 -6.04 -5.94
CA SER A 220 16.88 -5.83 -5.22
C SER A 220 15.70 -6.54 -5.89
N GLN A 221 15.68 -6.65 -7.22
CA GLN A 221 14.66 -7.44 -7.93
C GLN A 221 14.82 -8.93 -7.62
N ILE A 222 16.06 -9.42 -7.55
CA ILE A 222 16.37 -10.81 -7.18
C ILE A 222 15.91 -11.08 -5.73
N HIS A 223 16.27 -10.18 -4.81
CA HIS A 223 15.85 -10.28 -3.40
C HIS A 223 14.33 -10.26 -3.25
N PHE A 224 13.66 -9.28 -3.86
CA PHE A 224 12.20 -9.18 -3.87
C PHE A 224 11.55 -10.44 -4.42
N ASN A 225 12.05 -10.99 -5.53
CA ASN A 225 11.49 -12.22 -6.09
C ASN A 225 11.64 -13.42 -5.15
N SER A 226 12.74 -13.54 -4.41
CA SER A 226 12.91 -14.57 -3.38
C SER A 226 11.89 -14.41 -2.26
N VAL A 227 11.82 -13.21 -1.67
CA VAL A 227 10.89 -12.91 -0.57
C VAL A 227 9.43 -13.09 -0.98
N LYS A 228 9.07 -12.61 -2.19
CA LYS A 228 7.74 -12.79 -2.77
C LYS A 228 7.41 -14.28 -2.92
N THR A 229 8.35 -15.08 -3.40
CA THR A 229 8.13 -16.53 -3.60
C THR A 229 7.88 -17.22 -2.26
N ASP A 230 8.68 -16.93 -1.24
CA ASP A 230 8.48 -17.47 0.11
C ASP A 230 7.14 -17.03 0.70
N TRP A 231 6.77 -15.77 0.48
CA TRP A 231 5.49 -15.21 0.91
C TRP A 231 4.31 -15.91 0.24
N ILE A 232 4.32 -16.04 -1.10
CA ILE A 232 3.26 -16.71 -1.86
C ILE A 232 3.13 -18.18 -1.41
N LYS A 233 4.25 -18.89 -1.31
CA LYS A 233 4.27 -20.29 -0.88
C LYS A 233 3.66 -20.48 0.51
N HIS A 234 3.98 -19.57 1.45
CA HIS A 234 3.46 -19.67 2.82
C HIS A 234 1.95 -19.41 2.92
N PHE A 235 1.41 -18.45 2.14
CA PHE A 235 0.00 -18.04 2.25
C PHE A 235 -0.95 -18.68 1.22
N PHE A 236 -0.44 -19.22 0.11
CA PHE A 236 -1.26 -19.69 -1.01
C PHE A 236 -0.90 -21.09 -1.55
N GLY A 237 0.19 -21.71 -1.08
CA GLY A 237 0.59 -23.08 -1.46
C GLY A 237 1.63 -23.14 -2.56
#